data_AF-A0A1D7XEL3-F1
#
_entry.id   AF-A0A1D7XEL3-F1
#
_cell.length_a   1.000
_cell.length_b   1.000
_cell.length_c   1.000
_cell.angle_alpha   90.00
_cell.angle_beta   90.00
_cell.angle_gamma   90.00
#
_symmetry.space_group_name_H-M   'P 1'
#
loop_
_entity.id
_entity.type
_entity.pdbx_description
1 polymer ?
#
loop_
_entity_poly.entity_id
_entity_poly.type
_entity_poly.pdbx_seq_one_letter_code
_entity_poly.pdbx_strand_id
1 'polypeptide(L)' 'MQQLKGIKILVVDDEQSILQFLELGLQNEGFEVQTAQDGITAITLP' A
#
# COMPACT_ATOMS: atom_id res chain seq x y z
N MET A 1 5.61 16.11 13.04
CA MET A 1 4.34 15.37 12.94
C MET A 1 4.55 14.01 13.59
N GLN A 2 3.59 13.48 14.34
CA GLN A 2 3.75 12.17 14.97
C GLN A 2 3.72 11.09 13.88
N GLN A 3 4.76 10.27 13.81
CA GLN A 3 4.83 9.16 12.86
C GLN A 3 3.85 8.07 13.31
N LEU A 4 2.84 7.79 12.50
CA LEU A 4 1.80 6.78 12.77
C LEU A 4 2.38 5.38 12.53
N LYS A 5 3.16 4.87 13.49
CA LYS A 5 3.81 3.55 13.39
C LYS A 5 2.81 2.42 13.64
N GLY A 6 2.95 1.33 12.89
CA GLY A 6 2.19 0.09 13.05
C GLY A 6 0.82 0.08 12.38
N ILE A 7 0.49 1.11 11.59
CA ILE A 7 -0.70 1.09 10.73
C ILE A 7 -0.35 0.37 9.42
N LYS A 8 -1.14 -0.65 9.10
CA LYS A 8 -1.04 -1.45 7.87
C LYS A 8 -2.05 -0.96 6.84
N ILE A 9 -1.62 -0.80 5.59
CA ILE A 9 -2.43 -0.33 4.47
C ILE A 9 -2.27 -1.29 3.29
N LEU A 10 -3.40 -1.71 2.71
CA LEU A 10 -3.45 -2.43 1.44
C LEU A 10 -4.02 -1.50 0.38
N VAL A 11 -3.28 -1.28 -0.70
CA VAL A 11 -3.71 -0.50 -1.86
C VAL A 11 -4.04 -1.47 -3.01
N VAL A 12 -5.23 -1.32 -3.60
CA VAL A 12 -5.68 -2.14 -4.72
C VAL A 12 -6.06 -1.22 -5.87
N ASP A 13 -5.36 -1.34 -6.99
CA ASP A 13 -5.52 -0.51 -8.18
C ASP A 13 -4.93 -1.26 -9.39
N ASP A 14 -5.58 -1.25 -10.54
CA ASP A 14 -5.12 -1.95 -11.75
C ASP A 14 -3.97 -1.23 -12.47
N GLU A 15 -3.70 0.03 -12.13
CA GLU A 15 -2.60 0.80 -12.71
C GLU A 15 -1.32 0.70 -11.86
N GLN A 16 -0.29 0.03 -12.40
CA GLN A 16 1.00 -0.17 -11.70
C GLN A 16 1.70 1.14 -11.29
N SER A 17 1.58 2.19 -12.09
CA SER A 17 2.15 3.51 -11.80
C SER A 17 1.53 4.15 -10.55
N ILE A 18 0.22 3.97 -10.36
CA ILE A 18 -0.52 4.48 -9.20
C ILE A 18 -0.12 3.71 -7.94
N LEU A 19 -0.07 2.38 -8.02
CA LEU A 19 0.38 1.55 -6.90
C LEU A 19 1.77 1.97 -6.42
N GLN A 20 2.72 2.16 -7.34
CA GLN A 20 4.09 2.51 -6.99
C GLN A 20 4.21 3.94 -6.42
N PHE A 21 3.44 4.89 -6.95
CA PHE A 21 3.37 6.24 -6.40
C PHE A 21 2.84 6.25 -4.95
N LEU A 22 1.73 5.55 -4.70
CA LEU A 22 1.09 5.49 -3.39
C LEU A 22 1.93 4.71 -2.38
N GLU A 23 2.53 3.59 -2.78
CA GLU A 23 3.43 2.81 -1.93
C GLU A 23 4.59 3.66 -1.42
N LEU A 24 5.30 4.35 -2.32
CA LEU A 24 6.42 5.22 -1.94
C LEU A 24 5.98 6.36 -1.02
N GLY A 25 4.85 7.02 -1.33
CA GLY A 25 4.32 8.11 -0.51
C GLY A 25 3.96 7.66 0.90
N LEU A 26 3.22 6.55 1.02
CA LEU A 26 2.77 6.02 2.31
C LEU A 26 3.91 5.40 3.13
N GLN A 27 4.86 4.72 2.50
CA GLN A 27 6.05 4.22 3.19
C GLN A 27 6.90 5.36 3.74
N ASN A 28 7.04 6.48 3.01
CA ASN A 28 7.76 7.67 3.50
C ASN A 28 7.10 8.29 4.75
N GLU A 29 5.77 8.20 4.86
CA GLU A 29 5.02 8.61 6.06
C GLU A 29 5.15 7.63 7.25
N GLY A 30 5.73 6.44 7.01
CA GLY A 30 6.01 5.43 8.03
C GLY A 30 4.94 4.34 8.17
N PHE A 31 4.07 4.17 7.17
CA PHE A 31 3.09 3.10 7.12
C PHE A 31 3.70 1.77 6.64
N GLU A 32 3.10 0.66 7.06
CA GLU A 32 3.37 -0.66 6.48
C GLU A 32 2.43 -0.87 5.30
N VAL A 33 2.96 -0.87 4.08
CA VAL A 33 2.14 -0.86 2.87
C VAL A 33 2.30 -2.16 2.10
N GLN A 34 1.19 -2.73 1.64
CA GLN A 34 1.11 -3.78 0.63
C GLN A 34 0.30 -3.27 -0.56
N THR A 35 0.60 -3.79 -1.75
CA THR A 35 -0.09 -3.43 -3.00
C THR A 35 -0.59 -4.68 -3.72
N ALA A 36 -1.69 -4.54 -4.47
CA ALA A 36 -2.22 -5.56 -5.35
C ALA A 36 -2.81 -4.94 -6.62
N GLN A 37 -2.62 -5.59 -7.77
CA GLN A 37 -3.15 -5.11 -9.06
C GLN A 37 -4.60 -5.48 -9.31
N ASP A 38 -5.16 -6.36 -8.49
CA ASP A 38 -6.51 -6.85 -8.66
C ASP A 38 -7.07 -7.38 -7.33
N GLY A 39 -8.38 -7.58 -7.31
CA GLY A 39 -9.09 -8.03 -6.12
C GLY A 39 -8.73 -9.43 -5.66
N ILE A 40 -8.39 -10.36 -6.57
CA ILE A 40 -8.01 -11.73 -6.19
C ILE A 40 -6.64 -11.69 -5.52
N THR A 41 -5.66 -11.04 -6.14
CA THR A 41 -4.33 -10.84 -5.54
C THR A 41 -4.48 -10.19 -4.16
N ALA A 42 -5.28 -9.13 -4.04
CA ALA A 42 -5.51 -8.40 -2.79
C ALA A 42 -6.00 -9.28 -1.63
N ILE A 43 -6.98 -10.16 -1.87
CA ILE A 43 -7.55 -11.03 -0.82
C ILE A 43 -6.70 -12.27 -0.52
N THR A 44 -5.68 -12.56 -1.33
CA THR A 44 -4.77 -13.70 -1.14
C THR A 44 -3.42 -13.33 -0.53
N LEU A 45 -3.18 -12.04 -0.28
CA LEU A 45 -1.95 -11.57 0.35
C LEU A 45 -1.83 -12.07 1.81
N PRO A 46 -0.61 -12.42 2.26
CA PRO A 46 -0.34 -12.96 3.58
C PRO A 46 -0.38 -11.93 4.71
#